data_AF-A0A818WZA7-F1
#
_entry.id   AF-A0A818WZA7-F1
#
_cell.length_a   1.000
_cell.length_b   1.000
_cell.length_c   1.000
_cell.angle_alpha   90.00
_cell.angle_beta   90.00
_cell.angle_gamma   90.00
#
_symmetry.space_group_name_H-M   'P 1'
#
loop_
_entity.id
_entity.type
_entity.pdbx_description
1 polymer ?
#
loop_
_entity_poly.entity_id
_entity_poly.type
_entity_poly.pdbx_seq_one_letter_code
_entity_poly.pdbx_strand_id
1 'polypeptide(L)'
;MNNRVGVDESIEVNSNTTGSRTLCEHFRTKKFIWIISSIILIAVIIAVPVIIITCSNKEMEKASTVTEILTTIEITTQIEITTQITTSTTTTTKSKQILPPVIINNNTKWKQNAVTVAGGFGQGSGLNQFNWPQGIYVDDDDQSIYIVDILNHRIVRWELDAKNGEIVAGGNERGNDIDQLDSPVDVVLDKEKKYLIICDANNRRVMRWSRQNIDDQEILIPDIICYSLAIDNNGDLYIADSQRNLVRRFQQGDMVGIVVAGRHTPGNQLYQLDRPRSIFVDEYYSVYIADYFNNRVMKWLKYATEGSVIAPGHASNKNPNPFGSLISLTVDHMGNIYVSNWDNHQIMRWSPGAIEGTPVVGEKQSGSGPIQLMNPQDLSFDRQGNLYVVDKDNHRIQKFIIDLD
;
A
#
# COMPACT_ATOMS: atom_id res chain seq x y z
N MET A 1 -51.37 -25.57 -9.81
CA MET A 1 -51.95 -26.80 -9.21
C MET A 1 -51.29 -28.00 -9.87
N ASN A 2 -50.88 -28.95 -9.03
CA ASN A 2 -50.01 -30.11 -9.29
C ASN A 2 -50.53 -31.10 -10.35
N ASN A 3 -49.63 -31.78 -11.07
CA ASN A 3 -49.25 -33.16 -10.72
C ASN A 3 -48.06 -33.72 -11.53
N ARG A 4 -47.34 -34.62 -10.86
CA ARG A 4 -46.06 -35.28 -11.18
C ARG A 4 -46.24 -36.70 -11.79
N VAL A 5 -45.07 -37.26 -12.16
CA VAL A 5 -44.66 -38.70 -12.23
C VAL A 5 -44.91 -39.38 -13.58
N GLY A 6 -43.98 -40.10 -14.23
CA GLY A 6 -42.58 -40.49 -13.95
C GLY A 6 -42.07 -41.55 -14.96
N VAL A 7 -40.74 -41.75 -14.98
CA VAL A 7 -39.87 -42.99 -15.18
C VAL A 7 -40.30 -44.04 -16.23
N ASP A 8 -39.49 -44.78 -17.01
CA ASP A 8 -38.06 -45.16 -17.11
C ASP A 8 -37.90 -45.87 -18.48
N GLU A 9 -36.72 -45.88 -19.10
CA GLU A 9 -36.23 -47.07 -19.84
C GLU A 9 -34.76 -46.93 -20.24
N SER A 10 -34.02 -47.99 -19.96
CA SER A 10 -32.58 -48.16 -20.00
C SER A 10 -32.17 -48.93 -21.26
N ILE A 11 -30.98 -48.67 -21.80
CA ILE A 11 -30.30 -49.62 -22.72
C ILE A 11 -28.82 -49.75 -22.29
N GLU A 12 -28.46 -51.00 -22.06
CA GLU A 12 -27.16 -51.53 -21.62
C GLU A 12 -26.19 -51.85 -22.79
N VAL A 13 -24.89 -51.61 -22.52
CA VAL A 13 -23.73 -52.53 -22.63
C VAL A 13 -23.23 -53.08 -24.00
N ASN A 14 -21.97 -52.73 -24.35
CA ASN A 14 -20.79 -53.63 -24.57
C ASN A 14 -19.66 -52.83 -25.27
N SER A 15 -18.43 -52.66 -24.74
CA SER A 15 -17.32 -53.57 -24.37
C SER A 15 -16.43 -54.02 -25.54
N ASN A 16 -15.09 -53.89 -25.32
CA ASN A 16 -13.94 -54.46 -26.07
C ASN A 16 -13.54 -53.75 -27.38
N THR A 17 -12.28 -53.48 -27.75
CA THR A 17 -10.98 -54.12 -27.41
C THR A 17 -9.80 -53.28 -27.99
N THR A 18 -8.67 -53.27 -27.27
CA THR A 18 -7.25 -53.24 -27.72
C THR A 18 -6.76 -52.37 -28.89
N GLY A 19 -5.69 -51.59 -28.64
CA GLY A 19 -4.86 -51.04 -29.74
C GLY A 19 -3.69 -50.15 -29.31
N SER A 20 -2.70 -50.70 -28.60
CA SER A 20 -1.34 -50.12 -28.55
C SER A 20 -0.68 -50.31 -29.92
N ARG A 21 -0.29 -49.22 -30.59
CA ARG A 21 0.98 -49.07 -31.35
C ARG A 21 0.99 -47.81 -32.25
N THR A 22 2.16 -47.15 -32.21
CA THR A 22 2.83 -46.45 -33.32
C THR A 22 2.19 -45.18 -33.90
N LEU A 23 2.53 -44.03 -33.29
CA LEU A 23 2.71 -42.76 -34.00
C LEU A 23 4.20 -42.61 -34.36
N CYS A 24 4.61 -43.35 -35.39
CA CYS A 24 5.85 -43.11 -36.14
C CYS A 24 5.43 -43.13 -37.61
N GLU A 25 5.83 -42.11 -38.37
CA GLU A 25 5.61 -41.93 -39.82
C GLU A 25 4.29 -41.27 -40.28
N HIS A 26 4.21 -39.93 -40.18
CA HIS A 26 3.71 -39.14 -41.31
C HIS A 26 4.16 -37.68 -41.21
N PHE A 27 4.47 -37.07 -42.36
CA PHE A 27 4.94 -35.68 -42.56
C PHE A 27 6.45 -35.42 -42.52
N ARG A 28 7.14 -36.06 -43.47
CA ARG A 28 8.17 -35.38 -44.28
C ARG A 28 7.46 -34.50 -45.31
N THR A 29 7.69 -33.18 -45.28
CA THR A 29 8.07 -32.29 -46.41
C THR A 29 7.55 -30.85 -46.30
N LYS A 30 8.51 -29.92 -46.31
CA LYS A 30 8.50 -28.51 -46.76
C LYS A 30 7.86 -27.42 -45.86
N LYS A 31 8.78 -26.61 -45.33
CA LYS A 31 8.75 -25.15 -45.14
C LYS A 31 7.58 -24.59 -44.31
N PHE A 32 7.80 -24.40 -43.02
CA PHE A 32 7.47 -23.12 -42.36
C PHE A 32 8.51 -22.86 -41.26
N ILE A 33 9.29 -21.80 -41.50
CA ILE A 33 10.22 -21.18 -40.56
C ILE A 33 9.36 -20.30 -39.65
N TRP A 34 9.78 -20.17 -38.38
CA TRP A 34 9.16 -19.44 -37.26
C TRP A 34 8.26 -20.30 -36.36
N ILE A 35 8.54 -20.24 -35.05
CA ILE A 35 7.94 -20.99 -33.91
C ILE A 35 8.68 -22.30 -33.55
N ILE A 36 9.97 -22.19 -33.20
CA ILE A 36 10.65 -23.14 -32.29
C ILE A 36 11.45 -22.32 -31.28
N SER A 37 10.77 -21.80 -30.25
CA SER A 37 11.45 -21.34 -29.03
C SER A 37 10.59 -21.47 -27.76
N SER A 38 9.41 -22.08 -27.83
CA SER A 38 8.48 -22.12 -26.68
C SER A 38 7.96 -23.51 -26.33
N ILE A 39 8.41 -24.58 -27.02
CA ILE A 39 7.96 -25.96 -26.75
C ILE A 39 9.07 -26.81 -26.10
N ILE A 40 10.34 -26.41 -26.20
CA ILE A 40 11.45 -27.12 -25.52
C ILE A 40 11.54 -26.77 -24.02
N LEU A 41 11.00 -25.61 -23.60
CA LEU A 41 11.02 -25.18 -22.20
C LEU A 41 9.94 -25.89 -21.35
N ILE A 42 8.85 -26.35 -21.96
CA ILE A 42 7.73 -27.00 -21.26
C ILE A 42 7.98 -28.51 -21.04
N ALA A 43 8.80 -29.15 -21.89
CA ALA A 43 9.19 -30.55 -21.71
C ALA A 43 10.23 -30.78 -20.59
N VAL A 44 10.99 -29.74 -20.20
CA VAL A 44 12.01 -29.84 -19.15
C VAL A 44 11.45 -29.57 -17.75
N ILE A 45 10.32 -28.85 -17.63
CA ILE A 45 9.73 -28.46 -16.33
C ILE A 45 8.76 -29.52 -15.76
N ILE A 46 8.25 -30.45 -16.58
CA ILE A 46 7.28 -31.47 -16.12
C ILE A 46 7.94 -32.83 -15.83
N ALA A 47 9.19 -33.07 -16.26
CA ALA A 47 9.88 -34.34 -16.03
C ALA A 47 10.75 -34.40 -14.74
N VAL A 48 10.98 -33.27 -14.08
CA VAL A 48 11.88 -33.20 -12.91
C VAL A 48 11.20 -33.54 -11.56
N PRO A 49 9.87 -33.40 -11.35
CA PRO A 49 9.26 -33.87 -10.10
C PRO A 49 8.81 -35.34 -10.09
N VAL A 50 8.91 -36.09 -11.20
CA VAL A 50 8.37 -37.46 -11.30
C VAL A 50 9.43 -38.55 -11.03
N ILE A 51 10.71 -38.21 -10.97
CA ILE A 51 11.79 -39.17 -10.67
C ILE A 51 12.10 -39.25 -9.15
N ILE A 52 11.57 -38.33 -8.34
CA ILE A 52 11.80 -38.31 -6.88
C ILE A 52 10.78 -39.17 -6.10
N ILE A 53 9.74 -39.69 -6.75
CA ILE A 53 8.71 -40.56 -6.12
C ILE A 53 8.69 -41.94 -6.77
N THR A 54 9.83 -42.62 -6.87
CA THR A 54 9.92 -44.09 -6.89
C THR A 54 11.37 -44.49 -6.68
N CYS A 55 11.81 -44.55 -5.42
CA CYS A 55 12.79 -45.52 -4.93
C CYS A 55 12.99 -45.28 -3.43
N SER A 56 12.17 -45.97 -2.64
CA SER A 56 12.42 -46.23 -1.24
C SER A 56 13.57 -47.23 -1.11
N ASN A 57 14.46 -46.93 -0.14
CA ASN A 57 15.32 -47.85 0.59
C ASN A 57 16.53 -48.50 -0.11
N LYS A 58 17.67 -48.24 0.56
CA LYS A 58 18.97 -48.93 0.58
C LYS A 58 20.00 -48.56 -0.50
N GLU A 59 21.19 -48.24 0.03
CA GLU A 59 22.50 -48.13 -0.62
C GLU A 59 22.82 -46.79 -1.31
N MET A 60 23.02 -45.76 -0.48
CA MET A 60 24.03 -44.75 -0.78
C MET A 60 25.41 -45.37 -0.57
N GLU A 61 26.06 -45.83 -1.63
CA GLU A 61 27.51 -45.95 -1.66
C GLU A 61 28.03 -45.81 -3.10
N LYS A 62 29.01 -44.91 -3.27
CA LYS A 62 29.81 -44.59 -4.48
C LYS A 62 29.19 -43.62 -5.50
N ALA A 63 29.60 -42.36 -5.43
CA ALA A 63 29.69 -41.49 -6.61
C ALA A 63 30.78 -40.43 -6.42
N SER A 64 32.01 -40.72 -6.87
CA SER A 64 33.08 -39.72 -7.07
C SER A 64 32.88 -38.91 -8.36
N THR A 65 31.64 -38.74 -8.81
CA THR A 65 31.28 -38.21 -10.13
C THR A 65 30.30 -37.03 -10.06
N VAL A 66 29.78 -36.68 -8.88
CA VAL A 66 28.81 -35.57 -8.72
C VAL A 66 29.50 -34.21 -8.72
N THR A 67 30.74 -34.13 -8.23
CA THR A 67 31.50 -32.87 -8.11
C THR A 67 32.01 -32.34 -9.45
N GLU A 68 32.32 -33.21 -10.43
CA GLU A 68 32.72 -32.81 -11.78
C GLU A 68 31.55 -32.34 -12.65
N ILE A 69 30.33 -32.82 -12.36
CA ILE A 69 29.12 -32.41 -13.10
C ILE A 69 28.69 -30.99 -12.66
N LEU A 70 28.83 -30.65 -11.37
CA LEU A 70 28.48 -29.32 -10.85
C LEU A 70 29.41 -28.21 -11.38
N THR A 71 30.71 -28.47 -11.49
CA THR A 71 31.67 -27.49 -12.05
C THR A 71 31.47 -27.26 -13.55
N THR A 72 30.99 -28.26 -14.29
CA THR A 72 30.73 -28.11 -15.73
C THR A 72 29.48 -27.27 -16.03
N ILE A 73 28.46 -27.32 -15.15
CA ILE A 73 27.22 -26.53 -15.25
C ILE A 73 27.46 -25.04 -14.93
N GLU A 74 28.33 -24.72 -13.96
CA GLU A 74 28.70 -23.33 -13.66
C GLU A 74 29.48 -22.67 -14.80
N ILE A 75 30.33 -23.41 -15.50
CA ILE A 75 31.12 -22.87 -16.62
C ILE A 75 30.24 -22.61 -17.85
N THR A 76 29.24 -23.45 -18.13
CA THR A 76 28.37 -23.27 -19.30
C THR A 76 27.37 -22.13 -19.13
N THR A 77 26.86 -21.90 -17.91
CA THR A 77 25.97 -20.76 -17.62
C THR A 77 26.70 -19.41 -17.72
N GLN A 78 27.98 -19.35 -17.34
CA GLN A 78 28.81 -18.13 -17.51
C GLN A 78 29.10 -17.82 -18.98
N ILE A 79 29.28 -18.84 -19.83
CA ILE A 79 29.57 -18.65 -21.26
C ILE A 79 28.32 -18.15 -22.02
N GLU A 80 27.12 -18.62 -21.69
CA GLU A 80 25.87 -18.11 -22.32
C GLU A 80 25.56 -16.65 -21.95
N ILE A 81 25.92 -16.21 -20.74
CA ILE A 81 25.74 -14.81 -20.31
C ILE A 81 26.69 -13.86 -21.04
N THR A 82 27.86 -14.34 -21.49
CA THR A 82 28.93 -13.47 -22.03
C THR A 82 28.80 -13.20 -23.54
N THR A 83 28.04 -14.00 -24.31
CA THR A 83 27.95 -13.87 -25.78
C THR A 83 26.74 -13.10 -26.34
N GLN A 84 25.88 -12.51 -25.51
CA GLN A 84 24.73 -11.72 -25.99
C GLN A 84 24.95 -10.20 -26.01
N ILE A 85 26.14 -9.71 -25.67
CA ILE A 85 26.45 -8.28 -25.71
C ILE A 85 27.08 -7.95 -27.06
N THR A 86 26.27 -7.73 -28.10
CA THR A 86 26.70 -6.94 -29.26
C THR A 86 25.53 -6.23 -29.93
N THR A 87 25.59 -4.90 -29.86
CA THR A 87 24.92 -3.88 -30.71
C THR A 87 23.39 -3.84 -30.70
N SER A 88 22.86 -3.15 -29.68
CA SER A 88 21.69 -2.29 -29.86
C SER A 88 22.04 -0.91 -29.30
N THR A 89 22.06 0.11 -30.16
CA THR A 89 22.07 1.52 -29.76
C THR A 89 20.81 1.80 -28.94
N THR A 90 20.92 1.67 -27.63
CA THR A 90 19.88 2.02 -26.67
C THR A 90 20.10 3.45 -26.20
N THR A 91 19.11 4.29 -26.52
CA THR A 91 18.81 5.51 -25.76
C THR A 91 18.93 5.24 -24.27
N THR A 92 19.75 6.03 -23.59
CA THR A 92 19.98 5.97 -22.14
C THR A 92 18.72 6.37 -21.38
N THR A 93 17.82 5.43 -21.14
CA THR A 93 16.87 5.54 -20.03
C THR A 93 17.66 5.22 -18.76
N LYS A 94 17.94 6.24 -17.93
CA LYS A 94 18.44 6.01 -16.57
C LYS A 94 17.41 5.12 -15.86
N SER A 95 17.71 3.84 -15.64
CA SER A 95 16.90 3.02 -14.75
C SER A 95 17.00 3.62 -13.35
N LYS A 96 15.88 4.13 -12.82
CA LYS A 96 15.74 4.55 -11.42
C LYS A 96 16.23 3.39 -10.53
N GLN A 97 17.43 3.51 -9.93
CA GLN A 97 18.00 2.45 -9.10
C GLN A 97 17.18 2.36 -7.81
N ILE A 98 16.54 1.21 -7.59
CA ILE A 98 15.81 0.90 -6.36
C ILE A 98 16.83 0.42 -5.32
N LEU A 99 17.02 1.20 -4.25
CA LEU A 99 17.86 0.80 -3.12
C LEU A 99 17.15 -0.27 -2.27
N PRO A 100 17.88 -1.20 -1.64
CA PRO A 100 17.28 -2.17 -0.73
C PRO A 100 16.57 -1.46 0.44
N PRO A 101 15.53 -2.09 1.02
CA PRO A 101 14.86 -1.52 2.19
C PRO A 101 15.80 -1.35 3.38
N VAL A 102 15.63 -0.26 4.12
CA VAL A 102 16.36 -0.01 5.38
C VAL A 102 15.43 -0.31 6.54
N ILE A 103 15.92 -1.14 7.47
CA ILE A 103 15.19 -1.53 8.67
C ILE A 103 15.34 -0.42 9.73
N ILE A 104 14.30 0.38 9.92
CA ILE A 104 14.12 1.26 11.09
C ILE A 104 14.20 0.42 12.38
N ASN A 105 14.97 0.88 13.36
CA ASN A 105 15.02 0.28 14.68
C ASN A 105 14.60 1.23 15.81
N ASN A 106 14.47 0.72 17.03
CA ASN A 106 14.07 1.53 18.20
C ASN A 106 15.02 2.71 18.49
N ASN A 107 16.27 2.66 18.01
CA ASN A 107 17.24 3.74 18.13
C ASN A 107 17.33 4.62 16.89
N THR A 108 16.54 4.34 15.84
CA THR A 108 16.52 5.15 14.63
C THR A 108 16.21 6.60 14.96
N LYS A 109 17.01 7.46 14.35
CA LYS A 109 16.87 8.92 14.36
C LYS A 109 16.76 9.39 12.92
N TRP A 110 16.36 10.63 12.77
CA TRP A 110 16.41 11.32 11.50
C TRP A 110 17.29 12.55 11.62
N LYS A 111 17.97 12.86 10.52
CA LYS A 111 18.80 14.05 10.42
C LYS A 111 17.93 15.29 10.61
N GLN A 112 18.41 16.22 11.42
CA GLN A 112 17.70 17.45 11.77
C GLN A 112 17.90 18.53 10.69
N ASN A 113 17.65 18.17 9.43
CA ASN A 113 17.80 19.02 8.26
C ASN A 113 16.83 18.61 7.14
N ALA A 114 15.52 18.65 7.40
CA ALA A 114 14.57 18.20 6.39
C ALA A 114 14.62 19.04 5.11
N VAL A 115 14.35 18.34 4.00
CA VAL A 115 14.31 18.90 2.66
C VAL A 115 12.84 19.03 2.26
N THR A 116 12.46 20.21 1.74
CA THR A 116 11.16 20.37 1.10
C THR A 116 11.17 19.64 -0.23
N VAL A 117 10.34 18.60 -0.35
CA VAL A 117 10.30 17.72 -1.54
C VAL A 117 9.11 18.02 -2.45
N ALA A 118 8.08 18.69 -1.94
CA ALA A 118 6.93 19.17 -2.71
C ALA A 118 6.33 20.41 -2.04
N GLY A 119 5.72 21.29 -2.85
CA GLY A 119 5.16 22.55 -2.37
C GLY A 119 6.23 23.57 -1.93
N GLY A 120 5.91 24.37 -0.91
CA GLY A 120 6.84 25.36 -0.34
C GLY A 120 6.90 26.71 -1.06
N PHE A 121 6.06 26.92 -2.08
CA PHE A 121 5.94 28.18 -2.81
C PHE A 121 4.71 29.01 -2.39
N GLY A 122 4.33 28.88 -1.12
CA GLY A 122 3.17 29.53 -0.52
C GLY A 122 1.83 28.85 -0.85
N GLN A 123 0.77 29.39 -0.26
CA GLN A 123 -0.60 28.94 -0.48
C GLN A 123 -1.05 29.27 -1.91
N GLY A 124 -1.64 28.32 -2.61
CA GLY A 124 -2.20 28.56 -3.93
C GLY A 124 -2.57 27.28 -4.68
N SER A 125 -2.98 27.43 -5.94
CA SER A 125 -3.41 26.34 -6.82
C SER A 125 -2.42 26.02 -7.95
N GLY A 126 -1.27 26.71 -8.00
CA GLY A 126 -0.19 26.38 -8.93
C GLY A 126 0.32 24.95 -8.75
N LEU A 127 0.99 24.41 -9.77
CA LEU A 127 1.53 23.03 -9.72
C LEU A 127 2.69 22.87 -8.74
N ASN A 128 3.28 23.98 -8.29
CA ASN A 128 4.28 24.00 -7.23
C ASN A 128 3.72 24.47 -5.87
N GLN A 129 2.40 24.66 -5.75
CA GLN A 129 1.74 25.21 -4.56
C GLN A 129 0.70 24.24 -4.01
N PHE A 130 0.44 24.34 -2.71
CA PHE A 130 -0.64 23.63 -2.05
C PHE A 130 -1.55 24.60 -1.32
N ASN A 131 -2.79 24.18 -1.10
CA ASN A 131 -3.76 24.87 -0.28
C ASN A 131 -4.35 23.89 0.73
N TRP A 132 -3.74 23.89 1.93
CA TRP A 132 -4.00 22.91 3.00
C TRP A 132 -3.80 21.46 2.55
N PRO A 133 -2.54 21.05 2.27
CA PRO A 133 -2.27 19.64 2.03
C PRO A 133 -2.54 18.84 3.31
N GLN A 134 -3.06 17.62 3.18
CA GLN A 134 -3.37 16.77 4.34
C GLN A 134 -2.84 15.35 4.21
N GLY A 135 -3.38 14.53 3.32
CA GLY A 135 -2.97 13.13 3.17
C GLY A 135 -1.72 12.98 2.31
N ILE A 136 -0.89 11.99 2.62
CA ILE A 136 0.25 11.60 1.80
C ILE A 136 0.37 10.09 1.64
N TYR A 137 0.64 9.65 0.41
CA TYR A 137 1.02 8.27 0.11
C TYR A 137 2.35 8.23 -0.63
N VAL A 138 3.28 7.39 -0.17
CA VAL A 138 4.59 7.19 -0.79
C VAL A 138 4.56 5.93 -1.65
N ASP A 139 4.76 6.07 -2.96
CA ASP A 139 4.95 4.95 -3.89
C ASP A 139 6.44 4.77 -4.20
N ASP A 140 7.08 3.88 -3.45
CA ASP A 140 8.50 3.55 -3.58
C ASP A 140 8.88 2.97 -4.95
N ASP A 141 7.95 2.29 -5.63
CA ASP A 141 8.25 1.64 -6.91
C ASP A 141 8.28 2.68 -8.04
N ASP A 142 7.37 3.65 -8.00
CA ASP A 142 7.32 4.79 -8.92
C ASP A 142 8.26 5.94 -8.50
N GLN A 143 8.85 5.85 -7.29
CA GLN A 143 9.61 6.92 -6.63
C GLN A 143 8.83 8.24 -6.64
N SER A 144 7.55 8.16 -6.25
CA SER A 144 6.63 9.27 -6.29
C SER A 144 5.85 9.38 -4.99
N ILE A 145 5.38 10.58 -4.68
CA ILE A 145 4.46 10.83 -3.58
C ILE A 145 3.14 11.36 -4.12
N TYR A 146 2.04 10.98 -3.51
CA TYR A 146 0.70 11.48 -3.79
C TYR A 146 0.26 12.32 -2.62
N ILE A 147 -0.10 13.57 -2.89
CA ILE A 147 -0.50 14.54 -1.88
C ILE A 147 -1.96 14.89 -2.10
N VAL A 148 -2.75 14.84 -1.03
CA VAL A 148 -4.11 15.35 -1.00
C VAL A 148 -4.08 16.85 -0.75
N ASP A 149 -4.50 17.64 -1.72
CA ASP A 149 -4.52 19.10 -1.67
C ASP A 149 -5.96 19.58 -1.48
N ILE A 150 -6.41 19.58 -0.22
CA ILE A 150 -7.85 19.57 0.14
C ILE A 150 -8.60 20.75 -0.46
N LEU A 151 -8.12 21.99 -0.25
CA LEU A 151 -8.87 23.19 -0.63
C LEU A 151 -8.72 23.52 -2.11
N ASN A 152 -7.82 22.83 -2.81
CA ASN A 152 -7.78 22.80 -4.27
C ASN A 152 -8.53 21.59 -4.85
N HIS A 153 -9.14 20.74 -4.01
CA HIS A 153 -9.99 19.62 -4.39
C HIS A 153 -9.33 18.67 -5.41
N ARG A 154 -8.10 18.27 -5.12
CA ARG A 154 -7.29 17.48 -6.04
C ARG A 154 -6.29 16.57 -5.34
N ILE A 155 -5.84 15.55 -6.05
CA ILE A 155 -4.67 14.75 -5.70
C ILE A 155 -3.53 15.11 -6.64
N VAL A 156 -2.38 15.41 -6.07
CA VAL A 156 -1.17 15.81 -6.80
C VAL A 156 -0.10 14.72 -6.66
N ARG A 157 0.36 14.16 -7.76
CA ARG A 157 1.53 13.27 -7.82
C ARG A 157 2.80 14.12 -7.96
N TRP A 158 3.83 13.77 -7.20
CA TRP A 158 5.14 14.40 -7.28
C TRP A 158 6.20 13.32 -7.43
N GLU A 159 6.91 13.31 -8.56
CA GLU A 159 8.07 12.44 -8.70
C GLU A 159 9.23 12.95 -7.84
N LEU A 160 10.13 12.03 -7.44
CA LEU A 160 11.37 12.39 -6.78
C LEU A 160 12.13 13.48 -7.56
N ASP A 161 12.55 14.53 -6.84
CA ASP A 161 13.28 15.71 -7.35
C ASP A 161 12.51 16.61 -8.35
N ALA A 162 11.25 16.32 -8.64
CA ALA A 162 10.43 17.17 -9.50
C ALA A 162 10.24 18.58 -8.89
N LYS A 163 10.13 19.59 -9.75
CA LYS A 163 9.90 20.99 -9.33
C LYS A 163 8.43 21.37 -9.25
N ASN A 164 7.58 20.62 -9.94
CA ASN A 164 6.14 20.81 -9.99
C ASN A 164 5.48 19.44 -9.89
N GLY A 165 4.29 19.39 -9.30
CA GLY A 165 3.45 18.22 -9.30
C GLY A 165 2.59 18.10 -10.56
N GLU A 166 1.95 16.94 -10.67
CA GLU A 166 1.00 16.57 -11.70
C GLU A 166 -0.35 16.30 -11.03
N ILE A 167 -1.44 16.88 -11.54
CA ILE A 167 -2.78 16.59 -11.03
C ILE A 167 -3.21 15.24 -11.59
N VAL A 168 -3.45 14.27 -10.72
CA VAL A 168 -3.79 12.88 -11.10
C VAL A 168 -5.23 12.49 -10.75
N ALA A 169 -5.92 13.30 -9.95
CA ALA A 169 -7.35 13.19 -9.69
C ALA A 169 -7.93 14.54 -9.23
N GLY A 170 -9.18 14.82 -9.58
CA GLY A 170 -9.83 16.10 -9.32
C GLY A 170 -9.18 17.26 -10.07
N GLY A 171 -9.23 18.47 -9.49
CA GLY A 171 -8.71 19.70 -10.11
C GLY A 171 -9.65 20.34 -11.14
N ASN A 172 -10.78 19.71 -11.45
CA ASN A 172 -11.85 20.23 -12.30
C ASN A 172 -12.90 21.00 -11.49
N GLU A 173 -12.43 21.96 -10.70
CA GLU A 173 -13.24 22.68 -9.70
C GLU A 173 -13.77 21.79 -8.58
N ARG A 174 -14.40 22.41 -7.59
CA ARG A 174 -15.10 21.73 -6.51
C ARG A 174 -16.43 21.18 -7.04
N GLY A 175 -16.72 19.90 -6.81
CA GLY A 175 -18.03 19.35 -7.14
C GLY A 175 -18.16 17.87 -6.83
N ASN A 176 -19.24 17.27 -7.32
CA ASN A 176 -19.61 15.88 -7.01
C ASN A 176 -19.80 15.00 -8.26
N ASP A 177 -19.47 15.51 -9.44
CA ASP A 177 -19.39 14.71 -10.66
C ASP A 177 -18.31 13.61 -10.52
N ILE A 178 -18.31 12.65 -11.45
CA ILE A 178 -17.46 11.44 -11.35
C ILE A 178 -15.96 11.76 -11.44
N ASP A 179 -15.60 12.87 -12.09
CA ASP A 179 -14.24 13.38 -12.26
C ASP A 179 -13.90 14.53 -11.31
N GLN A 180 -14.84 14.92 -10.42
CA GLN A 180 -14.66 15.98 -9.45
C GLN A 180 -14.46 15.46 -8.02
N LEU A 181 -13.85 16.31 -7.19
CA LEU A 181 -13.65 16.08 -5.77
C LEU A 181 -14.23 17.24 -4.96
N ASP A 182 -14.61 16.96 -3.70
CA ASP A 182 -14.93 17.98 -2.70
C ASP A 182 -14.22 17.62 -1.38
N SER A 183 -13.18 18.40 -1.10
CA SER A 183 -12.28 18.28 0.05
C SER A 183 -11.88 16.82 0.32
N PRO A 184 -11.11 16.20 -0.59
CA PRO A 184 -10.55 14.88 -0.35
C PRO A 184 -9.63 14.96 0.88
N VAL A 185 -9.52 13.88 1.64
CA VAL A 185 -8.76 13.87 2.91
C VAL A 185 -7.66 12.82 2.97
N ASP A 186 -7.77 11.75 2.18
CA ASP A 186 -6.80 10.66 2.14
C ASP A 186 -6.75 10.00 0.76
N VAL A 187 -5.61 9.42 0.43
CA VAL A 187 -5.35 8.68 -0.80
C VAL A 187 -4.44 7.50 -0.53
N VAL A 188 -4.77 6.33 -1.07
CA VAL A 188 -3.90 5.15 -1.09
C VAL A 188 -3.89 4.53 -2.48
N LEU A 189 -2.92 3.67 -2.76
CA LEU A 189 -2.94 2.82 -3.96
C LEU A 189 -3.58 1.47 -3.63
N ASP A 190 -4.32 0.92 -4.60
CA ASP A 190 -4.71 -0.49 -4.54
C ASP A 190 -3.48 -1.40 -4.57
N LYS A 191 -3.67 -2.67 -4.21
CA LYS A 191 -2.57 -3.65 -4.11
C LYS A 191 -1.76 -3.79 -5.41
N GLU A 192 -2.42 -3.75 -6.56
CA GLU A 192 -1.79 -3.86 -7.87
C GLU A 192 -1.24 -2.51 -8.38
N LYS A 193 -1.40 -1.44 -7.60
CA LYS A 193 -0.99 -0.07 -7.92
C LYS A 193 -1.52 0.45 -9.25
N LYS A 194 -2.70 -0.02 -9.67
CA LYS A 194 -3.40 0.41 -10.89
C LYS A 194 -4.32 1.59 -10.64
N TYR A 195 -4.81 1.72 -9.41
CA TYR A 195 -5.81 2.71 -9.04
C TYR A 195 -5.42 3.47 -7.78
N LEU A 196 -5.73 4.77 -7.80
CA LEU A 196 -5.86 5.59 -6.62
C LEU A 196 -7.20 5.28 -5.96
N ILE A 197 -7.18 5.07 -4.65
CA ILE A 197 -8.37 4.96 -3.80
C ILE A 197 -8.41 6.20 -2.95
N ILE A 198 -9.42 7.05 -3.16
CA ILE A 198 -9.45 8.41 -2.64
C ILE A 198 -10.67 8.59 -1.75
N CYS A 199 -10.43 9.12 -0.56
CA CYS A 199 -11.49 9.48 0.35
C CYS A 199 -11.97 10.90 0.03
N ASP A 200 -13.13 11.01 -0.61
CA ASP A 200 -13.76 12.25 -1.04
C ASP A 200 -14.78 12.71 0.01
N ALA A 201 -14.25 13.31 1.08
CA ALA A 201 -14.95 13.39 2.37
C ALA A 201 -16.23 14.21 2.36
N ASN A 202 -16.26 15.38 1.70
CA ASN A 202 -17.48 16.20 1.67
C ASN A 202 -18.56 15.61 0.77
N ASN A 203 -18.16 14.89 -0.29
CA ASN A 203 -19.08 14.12 -1.13
C ASN A 203 -19.51 12.80 -0.46
N ARG A 204 -18.95 12.47 0.71
CA ARG A 204 -19.29 11.28 1.50
C ARG A 204 -19.15 9.98 0.71
N ARG A 205 -18.05 9.85 -0.02
CA ARG A 205 -17.77 8.69 -0.86
C ARG A 205 -16.29 8.31 -0.87
N VAL A 206 -16.01 7.06 -1.22
CA VAL A 206 -14.67 6.63 -1.64
C VAL A 206 -14.67 6.38 -3.14
N MET A 207 -13.69 6.97 -3.82
CA MET A 207 -13.52 6.93 -5.26
C MET A 207 -12.37 6.00 -5.64
N ARG A 208 -12.50 5.34 -6.80
CA ARG A 208 -11.41 4.73 -7.55
C ARG A 208 -11.08 5.61 -8.74
N TRP A 209 -9.79 5.89 -8.96
CA TRP A 209 -9.26 6.56 -10.14
C TRP A 209 -8.16 5.74 -10.78
N SER A 210 -8.26 5.42 -12.06
CA SER A 210 -7.18 4.72 -12.77
C SER A 210 -5.95 5.61 -12.95
N ARG A 211 -4.77 5.04 -12.73
CA ARG A 211 -3.48 5.72 -12.99
C ARG A 211 -3.10 5.77 -14.46
N GLN A 212 -3.78 5.00 -15.31
CA GLN A 212 -3.45 4.86 -16.74
C GLN A 212 -4.55 5.38 -17.66
N ASN A 213 -5.82 5.24 -17.25
CA ASN A 213 -6.96 5.69 -18.02
C ASN A 213 -7.68 6.82 -17.27
N ILE A 214 -7.50 8.06 -17.73
CA ILE A 214 -8.07 9.24 -17.07
C ILE A 214 -9.59 9.32 -17.14
N ASP A 215 -10.27 8.42 -17.85
CA ASP A 215 -11.74 8.34 -17.90
C ASP A 215 -12.30 7.14 -17.11
N ASP A 216 -11.44 6.36 -16.45
CA ASP A 216 -11.84 5.22 -15.60
C ASP A 216 -11.88 5.65 -14.14
N GLN A 217 -13.07 6.15 -13.77
CA GLN A 217 -13.46 6.46 -12.40
C GLN A 217 -14.64 5.63 -11.96
N GLU A 218 -14.67 5.32 -10.66
CA GLU A 218 -15.82 4.65 -10.05
C GLU A 218 -16.03 5.11 -8.61
N ILE A 219 -17.29 5.25 -8.21
CA ILE A 219 -17.64 5.37 -6.79
C ILE A 219 -17.56 3.95 -6.21
N LEU A 220 -16.53 3.67 -5.42
CA LEU A 220 -16.37 2.37 -4.77
C LEU A 220 -17.35 2.20 -3.63
N ILE A 221 -17.39 3.17 -2.71
CA ILE A 221 -18.21 3.10 -1.51
C ILE A 221 -19.00 4.42 -1.37
N PRO A 222 -20.32 4.41 -1.56
CA PRO A 222 -21.17 5.58 -1.32
C PRO A 222 -21.52 5.74 0.18
N ASP A 223 -22.05 6.91 0.54
CA ASP A 223 -22.65 7.22 1.85
C ASP A 223 -21.74 6.94 3.08
N ILE A 224 -20.46 7.28 2.93
CA ILE A 224 -19.44 7.11 3.95
C ILE A 224 -18.68 8.41 4.21
N ILE A 225 -18.62 8.84 5.47
CA ILE A 225 -17.72 9.93 5.88
C ILE A 225 -16.40 9.28 6.28
N CYS A 226 -15.57 9.04 5.29
CA CYS A 226 -14.22 8.51 5.48
C CYS A 226 -13.29 9.65 5.94
N TYR A 227 -12.30 9.30 6.76
CA TYR A 227 -11.20 10.20 7.12
C TYR A 227 -9.81 9.62 6.87
N SER A 228 -9.71 8.28 6.82
CA SER A 228 -8.48 7.59 6.48
C SER A 228 -8.79 6.24 5.83
N LEU A 229 -7.90 5.84 4.93
CA LEU A 229 -7.93 4.63 4.13
C LEU A 229 -6.66 3.82 4.41
N ALA A 230 -6.77 2.50 4.36
CA ALA A 230 -5.61 1.61 4.35
C ALA A 230 -5.91 0.37 3.49
N ILE A 231 -4.91 -0.13 2.76
CA ILE A 231 -5.00 -1.37 2.01
C ILE A 231 -4.11 -2.40 2.69
N ASP A 232 -4.64 -3.60 2.96
CA ASP A 232 -3.86 -4.70 3.51
C ASP A 232 -3.12 -5.52 2.42
N ASN A 233 -2.32 -6.49 2.84
CA ASN A 233 -1.58 -7.37 1.93
C ASN A 233 -2.47 -8.28 1.05
N ASN A 234 -3.76 -8.43 1.35
CA ASN A 234 -4.72 -9.13 0.48
C ASN A 234 -5.36 -8.20 -0.55
N GLY A 235 -5.28 -6.88 -0.34
CA GLY A 235 -5.98 -5.88 -1.14
C GLY A 235 -7.34 -5.46 -0.56
N ASP A 236 -7.64 -5.86 0.68
CA ASP A 236 -8.87 -5.40 1.35
C ASP A 236 -8.70 -3.93 1.78
N LEU A 237 -9.76 -3.14 1.58
CA LEU A 237 -9.81 -1.73 1.93
C LEU A 237 -10.36 -1.55 3.35
N TYR A 238 -9.62 -0.84 4.19
CA TYR A 238 -10.03 -0.42 5.51
C TYR A 238 -10.37 1.07 5.48
N ILE A 239 -11.47 1.45 6.15
CA ILE A 239 -11.95 2.83 6.18
C ILE A 239 -12.30 3.23 7.61
N ALA A 240 -11.73 4.33 8.07
CA ALA A 240 -12.18 5.03 9.27
C ALA A 240 -13.48 5.80 8.98
N ASP A 241 -14.63 5.24 9.38
CA ASP A 241 -15.94 5.90 9.26
C ASP A 241 -16.20 6.72 10.53
N SER A 242 -15.76 7.98 10.52
CA SER A 242 -15.88 8.84 11.69
C SER A 242 -17.31 9.25 12.00
N GLN A 243 -18.25 9.16 11.05
CA GLN A 243 -19.67 9.39 11.33
C GLN A 243 -20.24 8.27 12.20
N ARG A 244 -19.81 7.03 11.95
CA ARG A 244 -20.28 5.85 12.67
C ARG A 244 -19.39 5.44 13.83
N ASN A 245 -18.29 6.14 14.09
CA ASN A 245 -17.35 5.88 15.19
C ASN A 245 -16.77 4.46 15.15
N LEU A 246 -16.44 3.98 13.95
CA LEU A 246 -15.96 2.62 13.73
C LEU A 246 -15.01 2.54 12.54
N VAL A 247 -14.31 1.42 12.43
CA VAL A 247 -13.51 1.07 11.25
C VAL A 247 -14.16 -0.11 10.55
N ARG A 248 -14.30 -0.01 9.22
CA ARG A 248 -14.84 -1.07 8.38
C ARG A 248 -13.77 -1.61 7.43
N ARG A 249 -13.81 -2.91 7.16
CA ARG A 249 -13.03 -3.59 6.12
C ARG A 249 -13.96 -4.00 4.97
N PHE A 250 -13.53 -3.78 3.74
CA PHE A 250 -14.23 -4.07 2.50
C PHE A 250 -13.33 -4.93 1.63
N GLN A 251 -13.84 -6.08 1.20
CA GLN A 251 -13.23 -6.86 0.15
C GLN A 251 -13.66 -6.32 -1.21
N GLN A 252 -13.01 -6.77 -2.29
CA GLN A 252 -13.38 -6.36 -3.63
C GLN A 252 -14.87 -6.69 -3.92
N GLY A 253 -15.65 -5.67 -4.28
CA GLY A 253 -17.08 -5.79 -4.54
C GLY A 253 -18.00 -5.61 -3.32
N ASP A 254 -17.45 -5.46 -2.12
CA ASP A 254 -18.25 -5.15 -0.94
C ASP A 254 -18.80 -3.72 -0.97
N MET A 255 -20.09 -3.55 -0.68
CA MET A 255 -20.70 -2.21 -0.52
C MET A 255 -20.91 -1.80 0.95
N VAL A 256 -20.99 -2.75 1.87
CA VAL A 256 -21.36 -2.47 3.28
C VAL A 256 -20.15 -2.58 4.22
N GLY A 257 -19.20 -3.47 3.91
CA GLY A 257 -18.02 -3.74 4.74
C GLY A 257 -18.36 -4.38 6.08
N ILE A 258 -17.39 -5.03 6.69
CA ILE A 258 -17.51 -5.60 8.04
C ILE A 258 -16.88 -4.67 9.07
N VAL A 259 -17.49 -4.53 10.24
CA VAL A 259 -16.89 -3.75 11.34
C VAL A 259 -15.72 -4.52 11.94
N VAL A 260 -14.55 -3.90 11.98
CA VAL A 260 -13.31 -4.49 12.52
C VAL A 260 -12.82 -3.82 13.81
N ALA A 261 -13.30 -2.61 14.10
CA ALA A 261 -13.03 -1.92 15.36
C ALA A 261 -14.11 -0.88 15.68
N GLY A 262 -14.29 -0.61 16.97
CA GLY A 262 -15.33 0.28 17.49
C GLY A 262 -16.75 -0.30 17.39
N ARG A 263 -17.74 0.54 17.71
CA ARG A 263 -19.18 0.25 17.57
C ARG A 263 -19.88 1.53 17.13
N HIS A 264 -21.11 1.40 16.63
CA HIS A 264 -21.95 2.52 16.15
C HIS A 264 -22.29 3.61 17.20
N THR A 265 -21.67 3.58 18.39
CA THR A 265 -21.89 4.51 19.49
C THR A 265 -20.55 5.10 19.93
N PRO A 266 -20.41 6.44 19.98
CA PRO A 266 -19.21 7.05 20.49
C PRO A 266 -19.03 6.76 21.99
N GLY A 267 -17.77 6.64 22.42
CA GLY A 267 -17.43 6.47 23.83
C GLY A 267 -15.95 6.13 24.02
N ASN A 268 -15.52 6.01 25.28
CA ASN A 268 -14.12 5.83 25.65
C ASN A 268 -13.78 4.42 26.16
N GLN A 269 -14.73 3.49 26.14
CA GLN A 269 -14.47 2.09 26.48
C GLN A 269 -13.52 1.44 25.48
N LEU A 270 -12.91 0.31 25.83
CA LEU A 270 -11.94 -0.37 24.97
C LEU A 270 -12.56 -0.92 23.67
N TYR A 271 -13.87 -1.11 23.62
CA TYR A 271 -14.62 -1.52 22.43
C TYR A 271 -15.29 -0.35 21.68
N GLN A 272 -15.10 0.90 22.15
CA GLN A 272 -15.68 2.11 21.55
C GLN A 272 -14.57 3.01 20.99
N LEU A 273 -14.94 3.80 19.99
CA LEU A 273 -14.14 4.87 19.41
C LEU A 273 -14.99 6.15 19.44
N ASP A 274 -14.36 7.31 19.29
CA ASP A 274 -15.03 8.59 19.09
C ASP A 274 -14.32 9.39 17.98
N ARG A 275 -14.99 9.47 16.83
CA ARG A 275 -14.48 10.01 15.55
C ARG A 275 -13.07 9.52 15.19
N PRO A 276 -12.85 8.22 14.94
CA PRO A 276 -11.54 7.72 14.52
C PRO A 276 -11.08 8.45 13.25
N ARG A 277 -9.85 9.00 13.23
CA ARG A 277 -9.39 9.88 12.13
C ARG A 277 -8.32 9.28 11.24
N SER A 278 -7.42 8.48 11.78
CA SER A 278 -6.32 7.86 11.05
C SER A 278 -6.24 6.39 11.41
N ILE A 279 -5.94 5.56 10.41
CA ILE A 279 -5.77 4.13 10.57
C ILE A 279 -4.48 3.65 9.93
N PHE A 280 -3.91 2.60 10.51
CA PHE A 280 -2.85 1.81 9.89
C PHE A 280 -3.18 0.32 10.08
N VAL A 281 -2.87 -0.50 9.08
CA VAL A 281 -3.09 -1.94 9.12
C VAL A 281 -1.74 -2.63 8.96
N ASP A 282 -1.37 -3.43 9.96
CA ASP A 282 -0.11 -4.19 9.91
C ASP A 282 -0.24 -5.49 9.10
N GLU A 283 0.89 -6.16 8.87
CA GLU A 283 0.96 -7.43 8.13
C GLU A 283 0.16 -8.58 8.79
N TYR A 284 -0.17 -8.44 10.08
CA TYR A 284 -0.99 -9.37 10.85
C TYR A 284 -2.48 -8.98 10.87
N TYR A 285 -2.88 -8.00 10.07
CA TYR A 285 -4.23 -7.44 9.98
C TYR A 285 -4.70 -6.79 11.29
N SER A 286 -3.77 -6.37 12.15
CA SER A 286 -4.11 -5.55 13.31
C SER A 286 -4.37 -4.13 12.83
N VAL A 287 -5.40 -3.49 13.39
CA VAL A 287 -5.79 -2.12 13.04
C VAL A 287 -5.36 -1.18 14.16
N TYR A 288 -4.53 -0.22 13.81
CA TYR A 288 -4.12 0.88 14.66
C TYR A 288 -4.99 2.08 14.33
N ILE A 289 -5.49 2.78 15.35
CA ILE A 289 -6.54 3.78 15.17
C ILE A 289 -6.25 4.99 16.04
N ALA A 290 -6.18 6.17 15.42
CA ALA A 290 -6.22 7.44 16.12
C ALA A 290 -7.66 7.70 16.57
N ASP A 291 -7.95 7.38 17.83
CA ASP A 291 -9.23 7.62 18.48
C ASP A 291 -9.29 9.08 18.96
N TYR A 292 -9.54 9.94 17.98
CA TYR A 292 -9.26 11.37 18.01
C TYR A 292 -9.84 12.09 19.22
N PHE A 293 -11.13 11.96 19.49
CA PHE A 293 -11.76 12.68 20.59
C PHE A 293 -11.37 12.15 21.97
N ASN A 294 -11.07 10.85 22.04
CA ASN A 294 -10.58 10.23 23.25
C ASN A 294 -9.08 10.51 23.48
N ASN A 295 -8.41 11.25 22.58
CA ASN A 295 -6.99 11.57 22.63
C ASN A 295 -6.15 10.32 22.94
N ARG A 296 -6.29 9.27 22.13
CA ARG A 296 -5.52 8.03 22.31
C ARG A 296 -5.29 7.33 20.98
N VAL A 297 -4.24 6.53 20.90
CA VAL A 297 -4.08 5.54 19.84
C VAL A 297 -4.43 4.17 20.39
N MET A 298 -5.29 3.46 19.65
CA MET A 298 -5.75 2.13 19.99
C MET A 298 -5.24 1.11 18.97
N LYS A 299 -4.96 -0.12 19.42
CA LYS A 299 -4.69 -1.28 18.56
C LYS A 299 -5.78 -2.33 18.74
N TRP A 300 -6.39 -2.75 17.65
CA TRP A 300 -7.22 -3.95 17.58
C TRP A 300 -6.43 -5.06 16.90
N LEU A 301 -6.32 -6.22 17.54
CA LEU A 301 -5.86 -7.43 16.86
C LEU A 301 -6.96 -7.96 15.94
N LYS A 302 -6.57 -8.73 14.92
CA LYS A 302 -7.51 -9.41 14.04
C LYS A 302 -8.52 -10.23 14.86
N TYR A 303 -9.81 -10.03 14.62
CA TYR A 303 -10.95 -10.66 15.32
C TYR A 303 -11.15 -10.26 16.79
N ALA A 304 -10.39 -9.29 17.31
CA ALA A 304 -10.60 -8.80 18.67
C ALA A 304 -11.94 -8.04 18.77
N THR A 305 -12.66 -8.24 19.88
CA THR A 305 -13.91 -7.51 20.16
C THR A 305 -13.68 -6.16 20.83
N GLU A 306 -12.47 -5.92 21.32
CA GLU A 306 -12.02 -4.69 21.96
C GLU A 306 -10.54 -4.44 21.64
N GLY A 307 -10.12 -3.18 21.76
CA GLY A 307 -8.76 -2.75 21.49
C GLY A 307 -7.96 -2.58 22.77
N SER A 308 -6.68 -2.27 22.59
CA SER A 308 -5.77 -1.88 23.67
C SER A 308 -5.23 -0.48 23.41
N VAL A 309 -5.11 0.33 24.44
CA VAL A 309 -4.45 1.64 24.35
C VAL A 309 -2.95 1.40 24.18
N ILE A 310 -2.38 1.90 23.08
CA ILE A 310 -0.96 1.72 22.73
C ILE A 310 -0.18 3.04 22.73
N ALA A 311 -0.89 4.18 22.65
CA ALA A 311 -0.34 5.48 22.98
C ALA A 311 -1.41 6.28 23.73
N PRO A 312 -1.31 6.44 25.06
CA PRO A 312 -2.22 7.28 25.82
C PRO A 312 -1.94 8.75 25.50
N GLY A 313 -2.97 9.55 25.25
CA GLY A 313 -2.78 10.98 24.99
C GLY A 313 -2.84 11.85 26.21
N HIS A 314 -2.19 13.00 26.10
CA HIS A 314 -2.30 14.06 27.08
C HIS A 314 -3.65 14.76 26.91
N ALA A 315 -4.30 15.09 28.02
CA ALA A 315 -5.65 15.65 28.08
C ALA A 315 -5.77 17.12 27.57
N SER A 316 -4.80 17.60 26.78
CA SER A 316 -4.62 19.01 26.42
C SER A 316 -5.62 19.53 25.38
N ASN A 317 -6.35 18.67 24.67
CA ASN A 317 -7.09 19.09 23.48
C ASN A 317 -8.60 19.17 23.75
N LYS A 318 -9.04 20.09 24.62
CA LYS A 318 -10.48 20.30 24.89
C LYS A 318 -11.23 21.07 23.79
N ASN A 319 -10.58 21.41 22.67
CA ASN A 319 -11.22 22.14 21.58
C ASN A 319 -10.86 21.52 20.21
N PRO A 320 -11.62 20.52 19.75
CA PRO A 320 -11.42 19.90 18.44
C PRO A 320 -11.93 20.87 17.37
N ASN A 321 -11.01 21.42 16.58
CA ASN A 321 -11.39 22.15 15.38
C ASN A 321 -11.84 21.11 14.33
N PRO A 322 -13.01 21.26 13.68
CA PRO A 322 -13.45 20.34 12.62
C PRO A 322 -12.41 20.15 11.50
N PHE A 323 -11.50 21.13 11.32
CA PHE A 323 -10.41 21.16 10.34
C PHE A 323 -9.00 21.30 10.95
N GLY A 324 -8.83 21.11 12.26
CA GLY A 324 -7.58 21.42 12.96
C GLY A 324 -7.27 20.50 14.14
N SER A 325 -6.03 20.01 14.14
CA SER A 325 -5.52 18.86 14.89
C SER A 325 -6.18 17.56 14.45
N LEU A 326 -5.78 17.03 13.29
CA LEU A 326 -5.93 15.62 12.97
C LEU A 326 -4.69 14.90 13.49
N ILE A 327 -4.90 13.87 14.30
CA ILE A 327 -3.85 12.95 14.70
C ILE A 327 -3.75 11.93 13.56
N SER A 328 -2.68 11.97 12.78
CA SER A 328 -2.31 10.86 11.90
C SER A 328 -1.32 9.94 12.59
N LEU A 329 -1.34 8.66 12.23
CA LEU A 329 -0.39 7.68 12.71
C LEU A 329 0.18 6.86 11.56
N THR A 330 1.43 6.44 11.71
CA THR A 330 1.99 5.33 10.96
C THR A 330 2.75 4.42 11.91
N VAL A 331 3.02 3.19 11.49
CA VAL A 331 3.68 2.19 12.32
C VAL A 331 4.82 1.57 11.52
N ASP A 332 5.99 1.44 12.13
CA ASP A 332 7.11 0.73 11.52
C ASP A 332 7.00 -0.79 11.72
N HIS A 333 7.87 -1.57 11.06
CA HIS A 333 7.87 -3.03 11.16
C HIS A 333 8.26 -3.56 12.55
N MET A 334 8.81 -2.72 13.44
CA MET A 334 9.05 -3.08 14.84
C MET A 334 7.83 -2.82 15.74
N GLY A 335 6.78 -2.21 15.18
CA GLY A 335 5.59 -1.82 15.92
C GLY A 335 5.73 -0.49 16.66
N ASN A 336 6.76 0.32 16.38
CA ASN A 336 6.82 1.69 16.90
C ASN A 336 5.75 2.52 16.19
N ILE A 337 5.01 3.31 16.97
CA ILE A 337 3.92 4.15 16.50
C ILE A 337 4.42 5.58 16.41
N TYR A 338 4.25 6.19 15.25
CA TYR A 338 4.60 7.58 14.99
C TYR A 338 3.33 8.37 14.82
N VAL A 339 3.21 9.49 15.52
CA VAL A 339 1.98 10.27 15.57
C VAL A 339 2.28 11.73 15.26
N SER A 340 1.49 12.33 14.35
CA SER A 340 1.57 13.76 14.07
C SER A 340 0.87 14.59 15.16
N ASN A 341 1.48 15.74 15.48
CA ASN A 341 0.82 16.86 16.13
C ASN A 341 0.18 16.55 17.50
N TRP A 342 0.82 15.67 18.28
CA TRP A 342 0.33 15.31 19.62
C TRP A 342 0.61 16.39 20.67
N ASP A 343 1.79 17.03 20.61
CA ASP A 343 2.29 17.99 21.61
C ASP A 343 3.08 19.14 20.95
N ASN A 344 2.40 20.07 20.29
CA ASN A 344 2.99 21.29 19.71
C ASN A 344 3.84 21.05 18.44
N HIS A 345 3.20 20.64 17.35
CA HIS A 345 3.81 20.59 16.01
C HIS A 345 4.99 19.61 15.83
N GLN A 346 5.16 18.65 16.73
CA GLN A 346 6.18 17.61 16.62
C GLN A 346 5.57 16.29 16.13
N ILE A 347 6.43 15.43 15.58
CA ILE A 347 6.12 14.01 15.38
C ILE A 347 6.68 13.25 16.59
N MET A 348 5.81 12.46 17.22
CA MET A 348 6.11 11.73 18.44
C MET A 348 6.14 10.23 18.17
N ARG A 349 7.06 9.50 18.82
CA ARG A 349 7.19 8.05 18.72
C ARG A 349 6.91 7.36 20.04
N TRP A 350 6.08 6.32 20.00
CA TRP A 350 5.91 5.34 21.08
C TRP A 350 6.47 4.00 20.63
N SER A 351 7.43 3.48 21.39
CA SER A 351 7.85 2.09 21.23
C SER A 351 6.81 1.14 21.83
N PRO A 352 6.73 -0.13 21.37
CA PRO A 352 5.82 -1.11 21.94
C PRO A 352 5.90 -1.17 23.47
N GLY A 353 4.78 -0.92 24.15
CA GLY A 353 4.68 -0.91 25.62
C GLY A 353 5.15 0.38 26.31
N ALA A 354 5.59 1.39 25.56
CA ALA A 354 5.94 2.69 26.13
C ALA A 354 4.70 3.41 26.67
N ILE A 355 4.84 4.04 27.84
CA ILE A 355 3.79 4.86 28.46
C ILE A 355 3.83 6.33 28.01
N GLU A 356 5.01 6.79 27.56
CA GLU A 356 5.26 8.17 27.12
C GLU A 356 5.89 8.16 25.73
N GLY A 357 5.56 9.20 24.95
CA GLY A 357 6.10 9.39 23.62
C GLY A 357 7.41 10.18 23.66
N THR A 358 8.23 9.98 22.65
CA THR A 358 9.49 10.72 22.46
C THR A 358 9.43 11.53 21.17
N PRO A 359 9.82 12.81 21.15
CA PRO A 359 9.87 13.58 19.92
C PRO A 359 10.96 13.03 18.99
N VAL A 360 10.63 12.85 17.71
CA VAL A 360 11.59 12.35 16.70
C VAL A 360 11.98 13.41 15.67
N VAL A 361 11.02 14.24 15.24
CA VAL A 361 11.24 15.38 14.34
C VAL A 361 10.27 16.51 14.68
N GLY A 362 10.60 17.73 14.27
CA GLY A 362 9.84 18.93 14.66
C GLY A 362 10.38 19.57 15.93
N GLU A 363 10.27 20.89 16.03
CA GLU A 363 10.51 21.65 17.27
C GLU A 363 9.18 21.98 17.94
N LYS A 364 9.20 22.19 19.27
CA LYS A 364 8.00 22.63 20.02
C LYS A 364 7.45 23.97 19.56
N GLN A 365 8.32 24.82 19.00
CA GLN A 365 7.92 26.10 18.44
C GLN A 365 7.53 25.90 16.97
N SER A 366 6.34 26.37 16.60
CA SER A 366 5.94 26.42 15.19
C SER A 366 6.82 27.39 14.40
N GLY A 367 7.04 27.05 13.14
CA GLY A 367 7.78 27.89 12.22
C GLY A 367 7.97 27.21 10.87
N SER A 368 8.72 27.86 9.99
CA SER A 368 8.97 27.42 8.61
C SER A 368 10.42 27.02 8.36
N GLY A 369 11.26 27.01 9.41
CA GLY A 369 12.64 26.53 9.33
C GLY A 369 12.76 25.06 8.92
N PRO A 370 13.97 24.56 8.64
CA PRO A 370 14.19 23.20 8.11
C PRO A 370 13.64 22.08 8.99
N ILE A 371 13.61 22.29 10.31
CA ILE A 371 13.08 21.34 11.30
C ILE A 371 11.84 21.84 12.03
N GLN A 372 11.35 23.02 11.67
CA GLN A 372 10.13 23.58 12.25
C GLN A 372 8.95 23.18 11.38
N LEU A 373 7.92 22.67 12.04
CA LEU A 373 6.67 22.29 11.40
C LEU A 373 5.57 23.22 11.91
N MET A 374 4.51 23.35 11.13
CA MET A 374 3.32 24.10 11.48
C MET A 374 2.10 23.24 11.16
N ASN A 375 1.50 22.71 12.23
CA ASN A 375 0.29 21.87 12.18
C ASN A 375 0.44 20.66 11.23
N PRO A 376 1.45 19.79 11.46
CA PRO A 376 1.66 18.63 10.59
C PRO A 376 0.42 17.73 10.62
N GLN A 377 -0.09 17.32 9.46
CA GLN A 377 -1.34 16.55 9.37
C GLN A 377 -1.10 15.06 9.22
N ASP A 378 -0.16 14.67 8.37
CA ASP A 378 0.05 13.28 8.01
C ASP A 378 1.53 12.97 7.81
N LEU A 379 1.85 11.68 7.85
CA LEU A 379 3.21 11.20 7.79
C LEU A 379 3.29 9.80 7.17
N SER A 380 4.35 9.54 6.41
CA SER A 380 4.57 8.26 5.74
C SER A 380 6.06 7.96 5.62
N PHE A 381 6.42 6.69 5.55
CA PHE A 381 7.79 6.24 5.35
C PHE A 381 8.00 5.81 3.90
N ASP A 382 9.18 6.10 3.35
CA ASP A 382 9.68 5.36 2.20
C ASP A 382 10.36 4.06 2.65
N ARG A 383 10.64 3.14 1.72
CA ARG A 383 11.31 1.86 2.02
C ARG A 383 12.74 2.05 2.56
N GLN A 384 13.34 3.24 2.38
CA GLN A 384 14.63 3.61 2.96
C GLN A 384 14.50 4.13 4.41
N GLY A 385 13.29 4.13 4.98
CA GLY A 385 13.02 4.59 6.33
C GLY A 385 13.06 6.11 6.50
N ASN A 386 13.07 6.87 5.39
CA ASN A 386 12.95 8.32 5.46
C ASN A 386 11.51 8.70 5.79
N LEU A 387 11.35 9.70 6.64
CA LEU A 387 10.05 10.17 7.10
C LEU A 387 9.60 11.36 6.26
N TYR A 388 8.43 11.23 5.63
CA TYR A 388 7.74 12.32 4.95
C TYR A 388 6.66 12.88 5.88
N VAL A 389 6.57 14.20 5.96
CA VAL A 389 5.59 14.89 6.81
C VAL A 389 4.86 15.95 6.00
N VAL A 390 3.53 15.92 6.08
CA VAL A 390 2.66 16.95 5.50
C VAL A 390 2.61 18.14 6.45
N ASP A 391 3.38 19.18 6.13
CA ASP A 391 3.51 20.41 6.90
C ASP A 391 2.46 21.43 6.43
N LYS A 392 1.19 21.18 6.81
CA LYS A 392 -0.01 21.79 6.23
C LYS A 392 0.01 23.31 6.17
N ASP A 393 0.25 23.95 7.31
CA ASP A 393 0.12 25.41 7.40
C ASP A 393 1.35 26.13 6.82
N ASN A 394 2.43 25.39 6.55
CA ASN A 394 3.55 25.84 5.72
C ASN A 394 3.39 25.46 4.23
N HIS A 395 2.29 24.79 3.86
CA HIS A 395 1.95 24.41 2.47
C HIS A 395 3.06 23.62 1.75
N ARG A 396 3.66 22.65 2.45
CA ARG A 396 4.80 21.87 1.93
C ARG A 396 4.83 20.45 2.47
N ILE A 397 5.62 19.61 1.80
CA ILE A 397 5.99 18.28 2.28
C ILE A 397 7.46 18.29 2.68
N GLN A 398 7.76 17.91 3.91
CA GLN A 398 9.12 17.80 4.44
C GLN A 398 9.57 16.34 4.44
N LYS A 399 10.74 16.05 3.87
CA LYS A 399 11.42 14.75 3.96
C LYS A 399 12.57 14.83 4.95
N PHE A 400 12.54 13.96 5.95
CA PHE A 400 13.61 13.75 6.93
C PHE A 400 14.36 12.48 6.57
N ILE A 401 15.67 12.61 6.33
CA ILE A 401 16.52 11.48 5.97
C ILE A 401 16.86 10.69 7.22
N ILE A 402 16.79 9.36 7.14
CA ILE A 402 17.20 8.49 8.25
C ILE A 402 18.68 8.74 8.60
N ASP A 403 18.98 8.79 9.90
CA ASP A 403 20.34 8.92 10.39
C ASP A 403 20.88 7.52 10.71
N LEU A 404 21.91 7.08 9.97
CA LEU A 404 22.50 5.75 10.06
C LEU A 404 23.81 5.73 10.85
N ASP A 405 24.27 6.90 11.30
CA ASP A 405 25.57 7.11 11.95
C ASP A 405 25.50 6.96 13.50
#